data_AF-A0A0G3GNE9-F1
#
_entry.id   AF-A0A0G3GNE9-F1
#
_cell.length_a   1.000
_cell.length_b   1.000
_cell.length_c   1.000
_cell.angle_alpha   90.00
_cell.angle_beta   90.00
_cell.angle_gamma   90.00
#
_symmetry.space_group_name_H-M   'P 1'
#
loop_
_entity.id
_entity.type
_entity.pdbx_description
1 polymer ?
#
loop_
_entity_poly.entity_id
_entity_poly.type
_entity_poly.pdbx_seq_one_letter_code
_entity_poly.pdbx_strand_id
1 'polypeptide(L)'
;MLHWITCLFGLSRRYLPSSHHEDISGSFEPTLDDLRAEAIDFERQVKAHIGRESGKMPTGPLGQLIRDMLPKYPKYPQIPGFWDGFVVEAAALKELRNNIAHSDVQGLPPLPEIYGRFKKANDVLRPFTVCSVPRDRFTQFFWVKSLLHFKIDEQVFRLSERDIENLLVELHPSSRGKVRFKAGKQIHSAMLDIKNESRTYFVEDCAPFNLDDQEAMALDDLLISYLGPVRY
;
A
#
# COMPACT_ATOMS: atom_id res chain seq x y z
N MET A 1 8.96 -35.75 25.20
CA MET A 1 10.05 -34.78 25.48
C MET A 1 10.47 -34.07 24.17
N LEU A 2 9.76 -33.19 23.46
CA LEU A 2 8.65 -32.23 23.62
C LEU A 2 8.89 -30.89 24.34
N HIS A 3 10.14 -30.50 24.65
CA HIS A 3 10.42 -29.11 25.07
C HIS A 3 11.62 -28.44 24.38
N TRP A 4 12.29 -29.14 23.46
CA TRP A 4 13.39 -28.57 22.66
C TRP A 4 12.96 -27.99 21.31
N ILE A 5 11.69 -28.14 20.92
CA ILE A 5 11.17 -27.64 19.63
C ILE A 5 10.77 -26.15 19.71
N THR A 6 10.61 -25.57 20.91
CA THR A 6 10.13 -24.19 21.08
C THR A 6 11.23 -23.13 21.09
N CYS A 7 12.52 -23.49 21.17
CA CYS A 7 13.62 -22.53 21.27
C CYS A 7 14.40 -22.27 19.96
N LEU A 8 14.12 -23.02 18.87
CA LEU A 8 14.87 -22.92 17.60
C LEU A 8 14.13 -22.14 16.50
N PHE A 9 12.88 -21.76 16.74
CA PHE A 9 12.15 -20.81 15.92
C PHE A 9 11.73 -19.64 16.81
N GLY A 10 12.55 -18.58 16.82
CA GLY A 10 12.29 -17.31 17.52
C GLY A 10 11.13 -16.51 16.92
N LEU A 11 10.02 -17.16 16.61
CA LEU A 11 8.73 -16.57 16.26
C LEU A 11 7.74 -16.99 17.34
N SER A 12 7.94 -16.49 18.55
CA SER A 12 6.85 -16.41 19.51
C SER A 12 5.81 -15.48 18.90
N ARG A 13 4.74 -16.06 18.33
CA ARG A 13 3.44 -15.40 18.16
C ARG A 13 3.13 -14.73 19.49
N ARG A 14 3.28 -13.41 19.59
CA ARG A 14 2.62 -12.66 20.65
C ARG A 14 1.14 -12.70 20.30
N TYR A 15 0.42 -13.62 20.92
CA TYR A 15 -1.02 -13.64 20.86
C TYR A 15 -1.51 -12.33 21.47
N LEU A 16 -2.20 -11.50 20.69
CA LEU A 16 -2.79 -10.27 21.15
C LEU A 16 -4.32 -10.38 21.11
N PRO A 17 -5.03 -9.85 22.12
CA PRO A 17 -6.48 -9.75 22.10
C PRO A 17 -6.93 -8.84 20.95
N SER A 18 -8.14 -9.08 20.44
CA SER A 18 -8.76 -8.46 19.27
C SER A 18 -9.00 -6.94 19.34
N SER A 19 -8.45 -6.25 20.34
CA SER A 19 -8.73 -4.86 20.70
C SER A 19 -7.47 -4.04 20.96
N HIS A 20 -6.32 -4.45 20.41
CA HIS A 20 -5.08 -3.70 20.58
C HIS A 20 -4.95 -2.62 19.51
N HIS A 21 -4.67 -1.39 19.94
CA HIS A 21 -4.56 -0.21 19.07
C HIS A 21 -3.17 0.45 19.14
N GLU A 22 -2.20 -0.13 19.84
CA GLU A 22 -0.84 0.43 19.90
C GLU A 22 0.07 -0.23 18.85
N ASP A 23 0.93 0.60 18.24
CA ASP A 23 1.92 0.17 17.25
C ASP A 23 3.04 -0.61 17.93
N ILE A 24 3.18 -1.89 17.57
CA ILE A 24 4.26 -2.75 18.04
C ILE A 24 5.21 -2.97 16.86
N SER A 25 6.47 -2.51 16.99
CA SER A 25 7.50 -2.75 15.99
C SER A 25 7.65 -4.24 15.69
N GLY A 26 7.42 -4.64 14.43
CA GLY A 26 7.51 -6.03 13.97
C GLY A 26 6.21 -6.85 14.10
N SER A 27 5.06 -6.23 14.41
CA SER A 27 3.75 -6.90 14.34
C SER A 27 3.28 -7.12 12.90
N PHE A 28 2.43 -8.13 12.70
CA PHE A 28 1.91 -8.56 11.39
C PHE A 28 0.57 -7.90 11.01
N GLU A 29 0.11 -6.95 11.81
CA GLU A 29 -1.19 -6.30 11.67
C GLU A 29 -0.98 -4.85 11.21
N PRO A 30 -1.91 -4.29 10.40
CA PRO A 30 -1.82 -2.89 10.00
C PRO A 30 -1.71 -1.98 11.23
N THR A 31 -0.86 -0.96 11.12
CA THR A 31 -0.68 0.04 12.19
C THR A 31 -1.81 1.07 12.19
N LEU A 32 -1.95 1.84 13.28
CA LEU A 32 -2.89 2.97 13.28
C LEU A 32 -2.52 4.01 12.23
N ASP A 33 -1.22 4.18 11.98
CA ASP A 33 -0.72 5.11 10.95
C ASP A 33 -1.02 4.60 9.53
N ASP A 34 -0.93 3.29 9.28
CA ASP A 34 -1.39 2.69 8.02
C ASP A 34 -2.89 2.94 7.81
N LEU A 35 -3.70 2.77 8.86
CA LEU A 35 -5.13 3.05 8.79
C LEU A 35 -5.43 4.54 8.53
N ARG A 36 -4.71 5.45 9.18
CA ARG A 36 -4.82 6.89 8.94
C ARG A 36 -4.46 7.25 7.50
N ALA A 37 -3.38 6.66 6.97
CA ALA A 37 -2.97 6.86 5.59
C ALA A 37 -4.05 6.41 4.60
N GLU A 38 -4.62 5.21 4.78
CA GLU A 38 -5.70 4.71 3.92
C GLU A 38 -6.99 5.54 4.02
N ALA A 39 -7.32 6.04 5.21
CA ALA A 39 -8.48 6.90 5.42
C ALA A 39 -8.31 8.29 4.76
N ILE A 40 -7.10 8.85 4.76
CA ILE A 40 -6.77 10.08 4.04
C ILE A 40 -6.79 9.83 2.53
N ASP A 41 -6.22 8.72 2.07
CA ASP A 41 -6.24 8.35 0.65
C ASP A 41 -7.67 8.19 0.15
N PHE A 42 -8.58 7.63 0.95
CA PHE A 42 -9.99 7.51 0.59
C PHE A 42 -10.65 8.84 0.25
N GLU A 43 -10.45 9.86 1.09
CA GLU A 43 -10.97 11.20 0.79
C GLU A 43 -10.41 11.75 -0.53
N ARG A 44 -9.10 11.54 -0.76
CA ARG A 44 -8.41 11.94 -1.98
C ARG A 44 -8.96 11.20 -3.21
N GLN A 45 -9.15 9.88 -3.13
CA GLN A 45 -9.65 9.06 -4.23
C GLN A 45 -11.09 9.41 -4.59
N VAL A 46 -11.96 9.71 -3.61
CA VAL A 46 -13.32 10.17 -3.88
C VAL A 46 -13.31 11.49 -4.66
N LYS A 47 -12.51 12.47 -4.20
CA LYS A 47 -12.36 13.76 -4.88
C LYS A 47 -11.76 13.59 -6.27
N ALA A 48 -10.73 12.78 -6.42
CA ALA A 48 -10.08 12.51 -7.69
C ALA A 48 -11.01 11.80 -8.68
N HIS A 49 -11.79 10.81 -8.24
CA HIS A 49 -12.76 10.11 -9.08
C HIS A 49 -13.81 11.08 -9.61
N ILE A 50 -14.45 11.86 -8.73
CA ILE A 50 -15.43 12.86 -9.17
C ILE A 50 -14.76 13.92 -10.07
N GLY A 51 -13.54 14.34 -9.76
CA GLY A 51 -12.80 15.32 -10.55
C GLY A 51 -12.51 14.83 -11.98
N ARG A 52 -12.15 13.56 -12.15
CA ARG A 52 -11.94 12.96 -13.48
C ARG A 52 -13.22 12.91 -14.29
N GLU A 53 -14.33 12.49 -13.67
CA GLU A 53 -15.59 12.29 -14.37
C GLU A 53 -16.36 13.60 -14.62
N SER A 54 -16.25 14.58 -13.73
CA SER A 54 -16.87 15.90 -13.87
C SER A 54 -16.01 16.92 -14.62
N GLY A 55 -14.73 16.66 -14.79
CA GLY A 55 -13.75 17.56 -15.40
C GLY A 55 -13.30 18.73 -14.50
N LYS A 56 -13.78 18.83 -13.25
CA LYS A 56 -13.39 19.87 -12.28
C LYS A 56 -13.16 19.27 -10.92
N MET A 57 -12.08 19.67 -10.24
CA MET A 57 -11.81 19.19 -8.88
C MET A 57 -12.92 19.67 -7.93
N PRO A 58 -13.63 18.77 -7.23
CA PRO A 58 -14.74 19.16 -6.37
C PRO A 58 -14.24 19.86 -5.10
N THR A 59 -14.84 21.01 -4.79
CA THR A 59 -14.59 21.76 -3.56
C THR A 59 -15.80 21.60 -2.63
N GLY A 60 -15.76 20.59 -1.76
CA GLY A 60 -16.83 20.33 -0.81
C GLY A 60 -16.43 19.31 0.27
N PRO A 61 -17.17 19.28 1.39
CA PRO A 61 -16.96 18.29 2.45
C PRO A 61 -17.29 16.88 1.96
N LEU A 62 -16.50 15.88 2.38
CA LEU A 62 -16.59 14.50 1.90
C LEU A 62 -18.02 13.92 1.94
N GLY A 63 -18.79 14.23 2.99
CA GLY A 63 -20.18 13.76 3.12
C GLY A 63 -21.14 14.31 2.07
N GLN A 64 -20.94 15.54 1.58
CA GLN A 64 -21.72 16.09 0.46
C GLN A 64 -21.26 15.45 -0.86
N LEU A 65 -19.94 15.26 -1.04
CA LEU A 65 -19.39 14.60 -2.22
C LEU A 65 -19.96 13.19 -2.40
N ILE A 66 -20.00 12.40 -1.32
CA ILE A 66 -20.50 11.01 -1.33
C ILE A 66 -22.01 10.94 -1.58
N ARG A 67 -22.81 11.85 -1.01
CA ARG A 67 -24.27 11.81 -1.17
C ARG A 67 -24.75 12.38 -2.50
N ASP A 68 -24.18 13.49 -2.94
CA ASP A 68 -24.78 14.31 -3.99
C ASP A 68 -24.06 14.20 -5.34
N MET A 69 -22.78 13.79 -5.34
CA MET A 69 -21.96 13.75 -6.55
C MET A 69 -21.49 12.36 -6.92
N LEU A 70 -21.00 11.55 -5.96
CA LEU A 70 -20.53 10.20 -6.22
C LEU A 70 -21.55 9.30 -6.92
N PRO A 71 -22.87 9.34 -6.61
CA PRO A 71 -23.87 8.52 -7.31
C PRO A 71 -24.03 8.85 -8.79
N LYS A 72 -23.65 10.07 -9.22
CA LYS A 72 -23.77 10.52 -10.61
C LYS A 72 -22.72 9.92 -11.53
N TYR A 73 -21.66 9.34 -10.97
CA TYR A 73 -20.49 8.87 -11.70
C TYR A 73 -20.19 7.39 -11.42
N PRO A 74 -21.09 6.46 -11.81
CA PRO A 74 -20.96 5.04 -11.49
C PRO A 74 -19.76 4.39 -12.18
N LYS A 75 -18.94 3.67 -11.40
CA LYS A 75 -17.99 2.70 -11.96
C LYS A 75 -18.68 1.38 -12.23
N TYR A 76 -18.35 0.81 -13.38
CA TYR A 76 -18.87 -0.47 -13.87
C TYR A 76 -20.41 -0.52 -13.92
N PRO A 77 -21.08 0.38 -14.68
CA PRO A 77 -22.54 0.42 -14.78
C PRO A 77 -23.16 -0.90 -15.29
N GLN A 78 -22.36 -1.75 -15.91
CA GLN A 78 -22.74 -3.09 -16.36
C GLN A 78 -22.96 -4.10 -15.22
N ILE A 79 -22.54 -3.80 -13.98
CA ILE A 79 -22.73 -4.68 -12.82
C ILE A 79 -23.86 -4.09 -11.95
N PRO A 80 -25.08 -4.65 -11.99
CA PRO A 80 -26.22 -4.11 -11.25
C PRO A 80 -25.97 -4.10 -9.74
N GLY A 81 -26.32 -2.99 -9.08
CA GLY A 81 -26.24 -2.84 -7.62
C GLY A 81 -24.82 -2.75 -7.03
N PHE A 82 -23.77 -2.94 -7.83
CA PHE A 82 -22.39 -2.82 -7.36
C PHE A 82 -22.10 -1.39 -6.89
N TRP A 83 -22.44 -0.40 -7.71
CA TRP A 83 -22.17 1.00 -7.39
C TRP A 83 -23.03 1.51 -6.23
N ASP A 84 -24.30 1.12 -6.17
CA ASP A 84 -25.18 1.48 -5.07
C ASP A 84 -24.67 0.93 -3.74
N GLY A 85 -24.23 -0.34 -3.73
CA GLY A 85 -23.57 -0.95 -2.57
C GLY A 85 -22.28 -0.23 -2.18
N PHE A 86 -21.49 0.20 -3.17
CA PHE A 86 -20.28 0.98 -2.94
C PHE A 86 -20.57 2.35 -2.33
N VAL A 87 -21.61 3.07 -2.78
CA VAL A 87 -21.99 4.38 -2.23
C VAL A 87 -22.43 4.25 -0.76
N VAL A 88 -23.19 3.20 -0.43
CA VAL A 88 -23.58 2.91 0.97
C VAL A 88 -22.34 2.65 1.84
N GLU A 89 -21.40 1.84 1.34
CA GLU A 89 -20.14 1.56 2.03
C GLU A 89 -19.27 2.82 2.19
N ALA A 90 -19.19 3.67 1.16
CA ALA A 90 -18.47 4.94 1.21
C ALA A 90 -19.03 5.88 2.29
N ALA A 91 -20.35 5.92 2.46
CA ALA A 91 -20.98 6.69 3.53
C ALA A 91 -20.60 6.16 4.93
N ALA A 92 -20.54 4.84 5.10
CA ALA A 92 -20.09 4.22 6.35
C ALA A 92 -18.60 4.50 6.63
N LEU A 93 -17.74 4.39 5.62
CA LEU A 93 -16.31 4.69 5.72
C LEU A 93 -16.02 6.15 6.07
N LYS A 94 -16.85 7.09 5.60
CA LYS A 94 -16.75 8.51 6.00
C LYS A 94 -16.94 8.70 7.50
N GLU A 95 -17.87 7.99 8.13
CA GLU A 95 -18.06 8.10 9.59
C GLU A 95 -16.86 7.50 10.35
N LEU A 96 -16.34 6.35 9.87
CA LEU A 96 -15.13 5.75 10.43
C LEU A 96 -13.91 6.67 10.29
N ARG A 97 -13.74 7.34 9.14
CA ARG A 97 -12.65 8.31 8.90
C ARG A 97 -12.70 9.46 9.89
N ASN A 98 -13.90 9.98 10.20
CA ASN A 98 -14.06 11.04 11.19
C ASN A 98 -13.62 10.56 12.58
N ASN A 99 -14.04 9.36 12.99
CA ASN A 99 -13.64 8.79 14.27
C ASN A 99 -12.12 8.56 14.36
N ILE A 100 -11.50 8.05 13.29
CA ILE A 100 -10.04 7.87 13.19
C ILE A 100 -9.30 9.22 13.30
N ALA A 101 -9.79 10.26 12.63
CA ALA A 101 -9.20 11.60 12.67
C ALA A 101 -9.28 12.25 14.07
N HIS A 102 -10.34 11.95 14.83
CA HIS A 102 -10.53 12.44 16.20
C HIS A 102 -9.93 11.52 17.27
N SER A 103 -9.24 10.43 16.87
CA SER A 103 -8.71 9.40 17.77
C SER A 103 -9.77 8.81 18.71
N ASP A 104 -11.01 8.75 18.26
CA ASP A 104 -12.13 8.22 19.04
C ASP A 104 -12.25 6.72 18.76
N VAL A 105 -11.51 5.93 19.55
CA VAL A 105 -11.29 4.50 19.31
C VAL A 105 -12.39 3.63 19.93
N GLN A 106 -13.29 4.22 20.73
CA GLN A 106 -14.37 3.48 21.38
C GLN A 106 -15.42 3.00 20.36
N GLY A 107 -15.62 1.69 20.26
CA GLY A 107 -16.64 1.08 19.40
C GLY A 107 -16.23 0.90 17.93
N LEU A 108 -14.96 1.12 17.60
CA LEU A 108 -14.44 0.81 16.26
C LEU A 108 -14.31 -0.72 16.05
N PRO A 109 -14.62 -1.22 14.84
CA PRO A 109 -14.28 -2.59 14.46
C PRO A 109 -12.77 -2.88 14.61
N PRO A 110 -12.35 -4.15 14.61
CA PRO A 110 -10.94 -4.50 14.64
C PRO A 110 -10.12 -3.77 13.57
N LEU A 111 -8.95 -3.26 13.93
CA LEU A 111 -8.10 -2.45 13.06
C LEU A 111 -7.84 -3.11 11.68
N PRO A 112 -7.52 -4.42 11.59
CA PRO A 112 -7.33 -5.09 10.30
C PRO A 112 -8.57 -5.09 9.39
N GLU A 113 -9.76 -5.12 9.99
CA GLU A 113 -11.03 -5.07 9.25
C GLU A 113 -11.24 -3.69 8.63
N ILE A 114 -11.08 -2.63 9.45
CA ILE A 114 -11.26 -1.25 8.98
C ILE A 114 -10.23 -0.91 7.89
N TYR A 115 -8.97 -1.29 8.11
CA TYR A 115 -7.91 -1.12 7.13
C TYR A 115 -8.27 -1.79 5.80
N GLY A 116 -8.74 -3.05 5.85
CA GLY A 116 -9.15 -3.80 4.66
C GLY A 116 -10.31 -3.14 3.90
N ARG A 117 -11.28 -2.55 4.61
CA ARG A 117 -12.41 -1.85 3.99
C ARG A 117 -11.99 -0.57 3.27
N PHE A 118 -11.15 0.26 3.89
CA PHE A 118 -10.59 1.45 3.22
C PHE A 118 -9.77 1.07 1.99
N LYS A 119 -8.86 0.11 2.14
CA LYS A 119 -8.02 -0.37 1.03
C LYS A 119 -8.86 -0.83 -0.16
N LYS A 120 -9.90 -1.63 0.10
CA LYS A 120 -10.82 -2.09 -0.95
C LYS A 120 -11.56 -0.93 -1.61
N ALA A 121 -11.97 0.08 -0.84
CA ALA A 121 -12.65 1.25 -1.40
C ALA A 121 -11.71 2.09 -2.28
N ASN A 122 -10.46 2.28 -1.84
CA ASN A 122 -9.41 2.97 -2.60
C ASN A 122 -9.12 2.24 -3.90
N ASP A 123 -8.99 0.92 -3.87
CA ASP A 123 -8.77 0.09 -5.05
C ASP A 123 -9.93 0.20 -6.07
N VAL A 124 -11.18 0.27 -5.60
CA VAL A 124 -12.34 0.48 -6.49
C VAL A 124 -12.27 1.85 -7.17
N LEU A 125 -11.90 2.91 -6.45
CA LEU A 125 -11.86 4.28 -6.97
C LEU A 125 -10.61 4.58 -7.81
N ARG A 126 -9.50 3.86 -7.59
CA ARG A 126 -8.25 4.04 -8.34
C ARG A 126 -8.49 3.90 -9.85
N PRO A 127 -7.99 4.83 -10.68
CA PRO A 127 -8.17 4.73 -12.13
C PRO A 127 -7.36 3.57 -12.67
N PHE A 128 -7.82 2.97 -13.78
CA PHE A 128 -6.93 2.16 -14.60
C PHE A 128 -6.01 3.11 -15.38
N THR A 129 -4.79 3.29 -14.89
CA THR A 129 -3.76 4.06 -15.60
C THR A 129 -3.07 3.17 -16.62
N VAL A 130 -3.23 3.49 -17.91
CA VAL A 130 -2.34 2.95 -18.95
C VAL A 130 -0.97 3.60 -18.73
N CYS A 131 -0.02 2.77 -18.37
CA CYS A 131 1.29 3.14 -17.88
C CYS A 131 2.18 3.73 -18.99
N SER A 132 2.30 5.06 -19.10
CA SER A 132 3.52 5.67 -19.62
C SER A 132 4.46 5.87 -18.43
N VAL A 133 5.08 4.78 -17.97
CA VAL A 133 5.81 4.84 -16.70
C VAL A 133 7.07 5.67 -16.87
N PRO A 134 7.27 6.75 -16.10
CA PRO A 134 8.54 7.46 -16.09
C PRO A 134 9.62 6.50 -15.57
N ARG A 135 10.53 6.08 -16.47
CA ARG A 135 11.65 5.18 -16.16
C ARG A 135 12.97 5.91 -16.01
N ASP A 136 12.95 7.24 -16.12
CA ASP A 136 14.14 8.07 -16.27
C ASP A 136 15.07 7.98 -15.05
N ARG A 137 14.51 7.71 -13.86
CA ARG A 137 15.26 7.53 -12.62
C ARG A 137 15.92 6.16 -12.51
N PHE A 138 15.46 5.15 -13.26
CA PHE A 138 15.91 3.77 -13.12
C PHE A 138 16.90 3.43 -14.23
N THR A 139 18.18 3.30 -13.88
CA THR A 139 19.25 3.09 -14.88
C THR A 139 20.17 1.94 -14.50
N GLN A 140 20.99 1.52 -15.47
CA GLN A 140 22.11 0.59 -15.25
C GLN A 140 21.73 -0.77 -14.65
N PHE A 141 20.69 -1.42 -15.17
CA PHE A 141 20.32 -2.77 -14.77
C PHE A 141 21.23 -3.82 -15.42
N PHE A 142 21.98 -4.57 -14.61
CA PHE A 142 22.79 -5.69 -15.07
C PHE A 142 23.13 -6.65 -13.93
N TRP A 143 23.33 -7.91 -14.26
CA TRP A 143 23.76 -8.93 -13.30
C TRP A 143 25.29 -8.95 -13.17
N VAL A 144 25.79 -8.93 -11.95
CA VAL A 144 27.19 -9.23 -11.62
C VAL A 144 27.19 -10.41 -10.66
N LYS A 145 27.64 -11.57 -11.14
CA LYS A 145 27.54 -12.84 -10.39
C LYS A 145 26.08 -13.10 -9.99
N SER A 146 25.79 -13.16 -8.69
CA SER A 146 24.46 -13.42 -8.13
C SER A 146 23.74 -12.17 -7.62
N LEU A 147 24.22 -10.97 -7.97
CA LEU A 147 23.65 -9.70 -7.54
C LEU A 147 23.19 -8.90 -8.76
N LEU A 148 21.96 -8.41 -8.70
CA LEU A 148 21.46 -7.43 -9.65
C LEU A 148 21.96 -6.06 -9.22
N HIS A 149 22.65 -5.40 -10.13
CA HIS A 149 23.08 -4.03 -9.99
C HIS A 149 22.10 -3.15 -10.73
N PHE A 150 21.66 -2.08 -10.09
CA PHE A 150 20.84 -1.05 -10.71
C PHE A 150 21.04 0.28 -9.97
N LYS A 151 20.63 1.36 -10.63
CA LYS A 151 20.60 2.69 -10.05
C LYS A 151 19.18 3.21 -9.96
N ILE A 152 18.90 3.86 -8.84
CA ILE A 152 17.78 4.79 -8.71
C ILE A 152 18.42 6.17 -8.54
N ASP A 153 18.17 7.06 -9.49
CA ASP A 153 18.91 8.31 -9.66
C ASP A 153 20.43 8.02 -9.81
N GLU A 154 21.25 8.45 -8.85
CA GLU A 154 22.69 8.14 -8.80
C GLU A 154 23.08 7.11 -7.73
N GLN A 155 22.11 6.64 -6.94
CA GLN A 155 22.36 5.67 -5.89
C GLN A 155 22.45 4.26 -6.47
N VAL A 156 23.55 3.57 -6.17
CA VAL A 156 23.77 2.20 -6.63
C VAL A 156 23.20 1.19 -5.64
N PHE A 157 22.36 0.31 -6.14
CA PHE A 157 21.82 -0.83 -5.41
C PHE A 157 22.44 -2.12 -5.91
N ARG A 158 22.70 -3.04 -4.99
CA ARG A 158 23.26 -4.37 -5.26
C ARG A 158 22.46 -5.38 -4.45
N LEU A 159 21.50 -6.01 -5.10
CA LEU A 159 20.52 -6.87 -4.44
C LEU A 159 20.62 -8.29 -4.99
N SER A 160 20.59 -9.28 -4.11
CA SER A 160 20.45 -10.68 -4.51
C SER A 160 19.02 -10.98 -4.98
N GLU A 161 18.81 -12.11 -5.63
CA GLU A 161 17.48 -12.56 -6.05
C GLU A 161 16.46 -12.51 -4.90
N ARG A 162 16.84 -12.95 -3.70
CA ARG A 162 15.97 -12.96 -2.52
C ARG A 162 15.66 -11.55 -2.00
N ASP A 163 16.63 -10.64 -2.09
CA ASP A 163 16.43 -9.25 -1.70
C ASP A 163 15.45 -8.56 -2.67
N ILE A 164 15.54 -8.87 -3.96
CA ILE A 164 14.61 -8.37 -4.98
C ILE A 164 13.21 -8.91 -4.72
N GLU A 165 13.07 -10.20 -4.39
CA GLU A 165 11.76 -10.76 -4.02
C GLU A 165 11.14 -10.04 -2.81
N ASN A 166 11.93 -9.72 -1.79
CA ASN A 166 11.47 -8.93 -0.65
C ASN A 166 11.07 -7.50 -1.07
N LEU A 167 11.80 -6.89 -2.02
CA LEU A 167 11.50 -5.55 -2.52
C LEU A 167 10.19 -5.54 -3.32
N LEU A 168 9.96 -6.53 -4.18
CA LEU A 168 8.74 -6.66 -5.00
C LEU A 168 7.47 -6.74 -4.13
N VAL A 169 7.54 -7.41 -2.98
CA VAL A 169 6.41 -7.48 -2.03
C VAL A 169 6.02 -6.09 -1.52
N GLU A 170 7.00 -5.23 -1.26
CA GLU A 170 6.78 -3.86 -0.76
C GLU A 170 6.43 -2.87 -1.89
N LEU A 171 6.93 -3.09 -3.12
CA LEU A 171 6.58 -2.25 -4.27
C LEU A 171 5.10 -2.38 -4.64
N HIS A 172 4.56 -3.60 -4.64
CA HIS A 172 3.19 -3.86 -5.09
C HIS A 172 2.11 -3.43 -4.07
N PRO A 173 1.24 -2.44 -4.37
CA PRO A 173 0.27 -1.88 -3.41
C PRO A 173 -0.64 -2.92 -2.71
N SER A 174 -1.08 -3.95 -3.44
CA SER A 174 -1.97 -4.99 -2.89
C SER A 174 -1.26 -5.99 -1.98
N SER A 175 0.08 -6.05 -2.06
CA SER A 175 0.96 -7.00 -1.36
C SER A 175 1.65 -6.37 -0.15
N ARG A 176 1.73 -5.03 -0.09
CA ARG A 176 2.20 -4.27 1.08
C ARG A 176 1.51 -4.73 2.36
N GLY A 177 2.30 -5.00 3.40
CA GLY A 177 1.84 -5.51 4.70
C GLY A 177 1.40 -6.99 4.69
N LYS A 178 1.31 -7.63 3.51
CA LYS A 178 1.00 -9.05 3.37
C LYS A 178 2.28 -9.87 3.14
N VAL A 179 2.97 -10.15 4.26
CA VAL A 179 3.70 -11.41 4.52
C VAL A 179 5.19 -11.54 4.12
N ARG A 180 5.96 -12.03 5.11
CA ARG A 180 7.24 -12.79 5.12
C ARG A 180 8.48 -12.14 4.49
N PHE A 181 9.36 -11.73 5.38
CA PHE A 181 10.80 -11.73 5.16
C PHE A 181 11.25 -13.11 4.64
N LYS A 182 11.64 -13.19 3.36
CA LYS A 182 12.50 -14.29 2.90
C LYS A 182 13.93 -13.98 3.34
N ALA A 183 14.75 -15.00 3.54
CA ALA A 183 16.17 -14.82 3.90
C ALA A 183 16.85 -13.83 2.93
N GLY A 184 17.51 -12.79 3.44
CA GLY A 184 18.04 -11.68 2.65
C GLY A 184 18.04 -10.38 3.46
N LYS A 185 18.07 -9.25 2.78
CA LYS A 185 18.02 -7.90 3.35
C LYS A 185 16.64 -7.53 3.87
N GLN A 186 16.63 -6.73 4.93
CA GLN A 186 15.41 -6.11 5.47
C GLN A 186 14.90 -4.99 4.57
N ILE A 187 13.66 -5.13 4.13
CA ILE A 187 12.99 -4.13 3.31
C ILE A 187 11.65 -3.78 3.94
N HIS A 188 11.41 -2.49 4.12
CA HIS A 188 10.12 -1.98 4.59
C HIS A 188 9.81 -0.66 3.90
N SER A 189 8.52 -0.35 3.77
CA SER A 189 8.06 0.91 3.20
C SER A 189 7.17 1.66 4.19
N ALA A 190 7.31 2.99 4.23
CA ALA A 190 6.51 3.85 5.10
C ALA A 190 6.04 5.10 4.35
N MET A 191 4.82 5.55 4.65
CA MET A 191 4.28 6.79 4.12
C MET A 191 4.76 7.96 5.00
N LEU A 192 5.91 8.53 4.66
CA LEU A 192 6.52 9.64 5.41
C LEU A 192 6.33 11.00 4.74
N ASP A 193 5.85 11.02 3.50
CA ASP A 193 5.55 12.24 2.77
C ASP A 193 4.32 12.94 3.34
N ILE A 194 4.44 14.24 3.65
CA ILE A 194 3.37 15.08 4.20
C ILE A 194 2.13 15.09 3.28
N LYS A 195 2.35 14.98 1.96
CA LYS A 195 1.27 14.96 0.97
C LYS A 195 0.70 13.57 0.71
N ASN A 196 1.30 12.52 1.28
CA ASN A 196 1.01 11.12 0.98
C ASN A 196 1.06 10.81 -0.53
N GLU A 197 1.90 11.49 -1.29
CA GLU A 197 2.08 11.29 -2.74
C GLU A 197 3.16 10.25 -3.03
N SER A 198 4.17 10.16 -2.15
CA SER A 198 5.28 9.21 -2.29
C SER A 198 5.52 8.41 -1.02
N ARG A 199 6.01 7.18 -1.21
CA ARG A 199 6.34 6.25 -0.12
C ARG A 199 7.85 6.11 -0.03
N THR A 200 8.37 6.15 1.20
CA THR A 200 9.79 5.94 1.46
C THR A 200 10.06 4.46 1.61
N TYR A 201 11.03 3.96 0.85
CA TYR A 201 11.51 2.59 0.88
C TYR A 201 12.85 2.53 1.60
N PHE A 202 12.93 1.62 2.55
CA PHE A 202 14.12 1.36 3.34
C PHE A 202 14.62 -0.04 3.01
N VAL A 203 15.85 -0.12 2.53
CA VAL A 203 16.55 -1.38 2.27
C VAL A 203 17.77 -1.42 3.18
N GLU A 204 18.00 -2.55 3.84
CA GLU A 204 19.14 -2.75 4.73
C GLU A 204 20.47 -2.41 4.03
N ASP A 205 21.32 -1.67 4.74
CA ASP A 205 22.60 -1.15 4.26
C ASP A 205 22.52 -0.28 2.99
N CYS A 206 21.37 0.34 2.72
CA CYS A 206 21.17 1.27 1.62
C CYS A 206 20.55 2.57 2.13
N ALA A 207 20.85 3.68 1.45
CA ALA A 207 20.14 4.92 1.73
C ALA A 207 18.66 4.78 1.29
N PRO A 208 17.73 5.39 2.04
CA PRO A 208 16.31 5.35 1.72
C PRO A 208 16.01 6.13 0.43
N PHE A 209 14.99 5.69 -0.29
CA PHE A 209 14.55 6.34 -1.53
C PHE A 209 13.03 6.46 -1.55
N ASN A 210 12.53 7.49 -2.21
CA ASN A 210 11.09 7.75 -2.34
C ASN A 210 10.62 7.40 -3.74
N LEU A 211 9.52 6.66 -3.81
CA LEU A 211 8.80 6.37 -5.05
C LEU A 211 7.33 6.75 -4.87
N ASP A 212 6.75 7.38 -5.88
CA ASP A 212 5.29 7.40 -6.02
C ASP A 212 4.75 6.03 -6.51
N ASP A 213 3.43 5.87 -6.58
CA ASP A 213 2.83 4.60 -6.99
C ASP A 213 3.16 4.21 -8.44
N GLN A 214 3.38 5.18 -9.36
CA GLN A 214 3.75 4.89 -10.75
C GLN A 214 5.21 4.45 -10.84
N GLU A 215 6.11 5.14 -10.14
CA GLU A 215 7.53 4.81 -10.04
C GLU A 215 7.72 3.44 -9.37
N ALA A 216 6.92 3.13 -8.34
CA ALA A 216 6.93 1.82 -7.69
C ALA A 216 6.53 0.70 -8.67
N MET A 217 5.49 0.92 -9.49
CA MET A 217 5.10 -0.01 -10.56
C MET A 217 6.19 -0.15 -11.65
N ALA A 218 6.87 0.95 -12.01
CA ALA A 218 7.98 0.90 -12.97
C ALA A 218 9.10 -0.01 -12.49
N LEU A 219 9.48 0.17 -11.23
CA LEU A 219 10.55 -0.60 -10.62
C LEU A 219 10.15 -2.05 -10.47
N ASP A 220 8.89 -2.34 -10.09
CA ASP A 220 8.33 -3.69 -10.03
C ASP A 220 8.45 -4.40 -11.39
N ASP A 221 7.95 -3.77 -12.47
CA ASP A 221 8.02 -4.29 -13.83
C ASP A 221 9.48 -4.55 -14.28
N LEU A 222 10.37 -3.59 -14.02
CA LEU A 222 11.79 -3.72 -14.36
C LEU A 222 12.41 -4.91 -13.62
N LEU A 223 12.27 -4.97 -12.30
CA LEU A 223 12.84 -6.05 -11.50
C LEU A 223 12.30 -7.42 -11.92
N ILE A 224 11.01 -7.56 -12.18
CA ILE A 224 10.41 -8.80 -12.70
C ILE A 224 11.03 -9.18 -14.06
N SER A 225 11.21 -8.21 -14.96
CA SER A 225 11.81 -8.46 -16.28
C SER A 225 13.26 -8.97 -16.21
N TYR A 226 14.02 -8.60 -15.17
CA TYR A 226 15.39 -9.06 -14.96
C TYR A 226 15.49 -10.35 -14.13
N LEU A 227 14.43 -10.72 -13.40
CA LEU A 227 14.29 -12.03 -12.73
C LEU A 227 13.85 -13.14 -13.70
N GLY A 228 12.98 -12.81 -14.66
CA GLY A 228 12.41 -13.75 -15.65
C GLY A 228 13.39 -14.55 -16.52
N PRO A 229 14.56 -14.05 -16.95
CA PRO A 229 15.44 -14.78 -17.87
C PRO A 229 16.32 -15.85 -17.21
N VAL A 230 16.40 -15.90 -15.87
CA VAL A 230 17.31 -16.82 -15.15
C VAL A 230 16.67 -18.20 -14.90
N ARG A 231 15.43 -18.40 -15.36
CA ARG A 231 14.69 -19.67 -15.23
C ARG A 231 14.63 -20.43 -16.57
N TYR A 232 15.79 -20.84 -17.09
CA TYR A 232 15.90 -21.91 -18.08
C TYR A 232 17.06 -22.84 -17.73
#